data_AF-A0A9X0WA76-F1
#
_entry.id   AF-A0A9X0WA76-F1
#
_cell.length_a   1.000
_cell.length_b   1.000
_cell.length_c   1.000
_cell.angle_alpha   90.00
_cell.angle_beta   90.00
_cell.angle_gamma   90.00
#
_symmetry.space_group_name_H-M   'P 1'
#
loop_
_entity.id
_entity.type
_entity.pdbx_description
1 polymer ?
#
loop_
_entity_poly.entity_id
_entity_poly.type
_entity_poly.pdbx_seq_one_letter_code
_entity_poly.pdbx_strand_id
1 'polypeptide(L)'
;MIFVLEALMNETDLSLSWRTLSCLRPAVPACPLAPALAACLLGLMAPVAALWAADGFEPERLDLICVEQPMRAVSFGAPGELSYGEQEPKESDPVDVLVTKSRPGEDFTYDFAVIESSAAYLQNEEAIWMTGKQIEAQQGRFKINLSNLMMTLTETDPDGSARFRRFECEQRITGNDGTDQDDSNKNR
;
A
#
# COMPACT_ATOMS: atom_id res chain seq x y z
N MET A 1 -22.47 10.01 31.15
CA MET A 1 -21.89 11.36 31.14
C MET A 1 -20.96 11.44 29.94
N ILE A 2 -21.53 11.55 28.74
CA ILE A 2 -20.81 11.70 27.46
C ILE A 2 -21.72 12.55 26.58
N PHE A 3 -21.49 13.85 26.61
CA PHE A 3 -21.94 14.84 25.63
C PHE A 3 -20.85 15.92 25.65
N VAL A 4 -20.67 16.59 24.51
CA VAL A 4 -19.66 17.62 24.23
C VAL A 4 -18.38 17.06 23.61
N LEU A 5 -18.39 16.92 22.28
CA LEU A 5 -17.40 17.55 21.39
C LEU A 5 -17.86 17.51 19.93
N GLU A 6 -19.08 18.03 19.69
CA GLU A 6 -19.43 18.68 18.42
C GLU A 6 -19.25 20.19 18.65
N ALA A 7 -18.19 20.76 18.08
CA ALA A 7 -18.06 22.17 17.70
C ALA A 7 -16.57 22.47 17.49
N LEU A 8 -16.16 22.63 16.23
CA LEU A 8 -15.17 23.59 15.72
C LEU A 8 -14.71 23.16 14.32
N MET A 9 -15.66 23.01 13.39
CA MET A 9 -15.39 23.28 11.98
C MET A 9 -16.00 24.65 11.69
N ASN A 10 -15.32 25.70 12.15
CA ASN A 10 -15.64 27.06 11.77
C ASN A 10 -14.72 27.45 10.62
N GLU A 11 -15.35 27.91 9.56
CA GLU A 11 -14.76 28.42 8.34
C GLU A 11 -13.76 29.55 8.66
N THR A 12 -12.49 29.34 8.33
CA THR A 12 -11.55 30.45 8.14
C THR A 12 -10.89 30.30 6.77
N ASP A 13 -11.53 30.98 5.84
CA ASP A 13 -10.95 31.72 4.72
C ASP A 13 -9.50 32.15 5.01
N LEU A 14 -8.53 31.41 4.45
CA LEU A 14 -7.13 31.82 4.39
C LEU A 14 -6.70 31.86 2.92
N SER A 15 -7.18 32.91 2.26
CA SER A 15 -6.47 33.64 1.21
C SER A 15 -5.05 33.99 1.68
N LEU A 16 -4.11 33.04 1.55
CA LEU A 16 -2.68 33.28 1.77
C LEU A 16 -1.99 33.48 0.42
N SER A 17 -1.82 34.77 0.14
CA SER A 17 -0.90 35.38 -0.81
C SER A 17 0.46 34.65 -0.88
N TRP A 18 0.71 33.96 -2.00
CA TRP A 18 2.04 33.47 -2.40
C TRP A 18 2.89 34.65 -2.90
N ARG A 19 3.37 35.49 -1.98
CA ARG A 19 4.42 36.47 -2.26
C ARG A 19 5.78 35.86 -1.93
N THR A 20 6.50 35.52 -3.00
CA THR A 20 7.92 35.80 -3.21
C THR A 20 8.85 35.68 -1.99
N LEU A 21 9.51 34.52 -1.86
CA LEU A 21 10.81 34.42 -1.23
C LEU A 21 11.78 33.71 -2.19
N SER A 22 12.45 34.56 -2.97
CA SER A 22 13.75 34.29 -3.57
C SER A 22 14.81 34.06 -2.48
N CYS A 23 15.96 33.51 -2.89
CA CYS A 23 17.22 33.26 -2.14
C CYS A 23 17.32 31.82 -1.60
N LEU A 24 18.32 30.98 -1.89
CA LEU A 24 19.62 31.12 -2.53
C LEU A 24 19.97 29.78 -3.22
N ARG A 25 20.44 29.83 -4.47
CA ARG A 25 21.08 28.69 -5.13
C ARG A 25 22.54 28.58 -4.67
N PRO A 26 23.04 27.42 -4.22
CA PRO A 26 24.47 27.19 -4.15
C PRO A 26 25.04 26.99 -5.56
N ALA A 27 26.21 27.59 -5.80
CA ALA A 27 26.96 27.53 -7.03
C ALA A 27 27.50 26.12 -7.28
N VAL A 28 27.16 25.55 -8.44
CA VAL A 28 27.73 24.30 -8.94
C VAL A 28 28.91 24.65 -9.85
N PRO A 29 30.12 24.08 -9.65
CA PRO A 29 31.24 24.29 -10.56
C PRO A 29 30.99 23.59 -11.90
N ALA A 30 31.25 24.34 -12.97
CA ALA A 30 31.12 23.91 -14.35
C ALA A 30 32.09 22.77 -14.67
N CYS A 31 31.57 21.64 -15.14
CA CYS A 31 32.36 20.59 -15.78
C CYS A 31 32.37 20.86 -17.29
N PRO A 32 33.55 20.89 -17.94
CA PRO A 32 33.66 21.25 -19.35
C PRO A 32 33.18 20.12 -20.27
N LEU A 33 32.55 20.56 -21.35
CA LEU A 33 32.11 19.81 -22.52
C LEU A 33 33.21 18.96 -23.16
N ALA A 34 32.87 17.71 -23.49
CA ALA A 34 33.49 16.96 -24.57
C ALA A 34 32.40 16.61 -25.60
N PRO A 35 32.47 17.12 -26.85
CA PRO A 35 31.58 16.74 -27.93
C PRO A 35 32.22 15.61 -28.75
N ALA A 36 31.65 14.42 -28.70
CA ALA A 36 31.97 13.34 -29.65
C ALA A 36 30.71 13.02 -30.45
N LEU A 37 30.72 13.53 -31.68
CA LEU A 37 29.82 13.21 -32.77
C LEU A 37 29.85 11.70 -33.10
N ALA A 38 28.71 11.21 -33.58
CA ALA A 38 28.54 10.39 -34.77
C ALA A 38 27.66 9.14 -34.55
N ALA A 39 26.41 9.31 -34.96
CA ALA A 39 25.72 8.48 -35.94
C ALA A 39 26.02 6.96 -35.93
N CYS A 40 25.07 6.18 -35.44
CA CYS A 40 24.73 4.90 -36.02
C CYS A 40 23.21 4.66 -35.95
N LEU A 41 22.62 4.73 -37.13
CA LEU A 41 21.60 3.80 -37.64
C LEU A 41 20.23 3.79 -36.96
N LEU A 42 19.36 4.63 -37.55
CA LEU A 42 18.00 4.29 -37.93
C LEU A 42 17.90 2.81 -38.38
N GLY A 43 17.49 1.93 -37.47
CA GLY A 43 17.24 0.52 -37.74
C GLY A 43 15.96 0.10 -37.03
N LEU A 44 14.89 -0.06 -37.81
CA LEU A 44 13.62 -0.71 -37.47
C LEU A 44 13.01 -0.34 -36.10
N MET A 45 12.30 0.79 -36.09
CA MET A 45 11.16 1.01 -35.20
C MET A 45 10.02 0.08 -35.63
N ALA A 46 10.14 -1.22 -35.34
CA ALA A 46 8.95 -2.07 -35.29
C ALA A 46 8.20 -1.68 -34.02
N PRO A 47 6.93 -1.23 -34.09
CA PRO A 47 6.15 -0.94 -32.89
C PRO A 47 5.80 -2.29 -32.24
N VAL A 48 6.69 -2.81 -31.38
CA VAL A 48 6.35 -3.86 -30.42
C VAL A 48 5.56 -3.21 -29.28
N ALA A 49 4.48 -2.51 -29.62
CA ALA A 49 3.66 -1.73 -28.70
C ALA A 49 2.34 -2.42 -28.35
N ALA A 50 2.14 -3.67 -28.79
CA ALA A 50 0.85 -4.33 -28.62
C ALA A 50 1.03 -5.85 -28.42
N LEU A 51 1.43 -6.27 -27.21
CA LEU A 51 1.25 -7.68 -26.78
C LEU A 51 1.43 -7.91 -25.27
N TRP A 52 1.18 -6.90 -24.43
CA TRP A 52 1.09 -7.08 -22.98
C TRP A 52 -0.14 -6.38 -22.40
N ALA A 53 -1.27 -6.46 -23.09
CA ALA A 53 -2.53 -6.64 -22.39
C ALA A 53 -2.61 -8.14 -22.10
N ALA A 54 -1.70 -8.63 -21.24
CA ALA A 54 -2.00 -9.86 -20.54
C ALA A 54 -3.31 -9.55 -19.82
N ASP A 55 -4.39 -10.22 -20.20
CA ASP A 55 -5.63 -10.24 -19.42
C ASP A 55 -5.19 -10.61 -18.01
N GLY A 56 -5.02 -9.56 -17.20
CA GLY A 56 -4.44 -9.64 -15.88
C GLY A 56 -5.45 -10.40 -15.07
N PHE A 57 -5.22 -11.70 -14.91
CA PHE A 57 -5.99 -12.52 -14.01
C PHE A 57 -5.73 -11.97 -12.61
N GLU A 58 -6.54 -10.99 -12.21
CA GLU A 58 -6.54 -10.50 -10.85
C GLU A 58 -7.13 -11.61 -9.98
N PRO A 59 -6.38 -12.10 -8.99
CA PRO A 59 -6.90 -13.15 -8.14
C PRO A 59 -8.12 -12.63 -7.37
N GLU A 60 -9.21 -13.41 -7.35
CA GLU A 60 -10.37 -13.13 -6.50
C GLU A 60 -10.05 -13.29 -5.00
N ARG A 61 -8.95 -13.98 -4.71
CA ARG A 61 -8.48 -14.34 -3.38
C ARG A 61 -6.96 -14.18 -3.28
N LEU A 62 -6.50 -13.47 -2.25
CA LEU A 62 -5.09 -13.24 -1.97
C LEU A 62 -4.75 -13.76 -0.57
N ASP A 63 -3.92 -14.80 -0.51
CA ASP A 63 -3.39 -15.38 0.73
C ASP A 63 -1.96 -14.86 0.93
N LEU A 64 -1.70 -14.21 2.06
CA LEU A 64 -0.45 -13.54 2.39
C LEU A 64 0.08 -14.04 3.74
N ILE A 65 1.40 -14.14 3.83
CA ILE A 65 2.13 -14.30 5.08
C ILE A 65 2.90 -13.02 5.31
N CYS A 66 2.63 -12.32 6.39
CA CYS A 66 3.16 -11.00 6.68
C CYS A 66 4.05 -11.01 7.92
N VAL A 67 5.29 -10.53 7.81
CA VAL A 67 6.24 -10.42 8.93
C VAL A 67 6.41 -8.96 9.32
N GLU A 68 6.21 -8.65 10.60
CA GLU A 68 6.35 -7.29 11.11
C GLU A 68 7.81 -6.81 11.04
N GLN A 69 8.01 -5.63 10.47
CA GLN A 69 9.32 -5.03 10.29
C GLN A 69 9.62 -4.03 11.42
N PRO A 70 10.88 -3.94 11.87
CA PRO A 70 11.30 -2.88 12.80
C PRO A 70 11.02 -1.51 12.19
N MET A 71 10.60 -0.56 13.01
CA MET A 71 10.19 0.72 12.45
C MET A 71 10.31 1.90 13.41
N ARG A 72 10.00 3.09 12.90
CA ARG A 72 10.16 4.34 13.63
C ARG A 72 8.80 4.80 14.15
N ALA A 73 8.63 4.84 15.46
CA ALA A 73 7.51 5.48 16.12
C ALA A 73 7.66 7.01 16.04
N VAL A 74 6.55 7.72 15.83
CA VAL A 74 6.50 9.18 15.84
C VAL A 74 5.65 9.60 17.03
N SER A 75 6.25 10.32 17.98
CA SER A 75 5.53 10.89 19.11
C SER A 75 5.45 12.41 18.95
N PHE A 76 4.25 12.96 19.15
CA PHE A 76 4.00 14.39 19.15
C PHE A 76 4.19 14.92 20.58
N GLY A 77 5.22 15.75 20.77
CA GLY A 77 5.54 16.37 22.06
C GLY A 77 4.80 17.70 22.25
N ALA A 78 5.54 18.73 22.69
CA ALA A 78 5.02 20.09 22.67
C ALA A 78 4.68 20.54 21.22
N PRO A 79 3.84 21.58 21.01
CA PRO A 79 3.54 22.09 19.68
C PRO A 79 4.83 22.37 18.87
N GLY A 80 5.00 21.66 17.75
CA GLY A 80 6.18 21.75 16.89
C GLY A 80 7.31 20.75 17.21
N GLU A 81 7.17 19.93 18.25
CA GLU A 81 8.13 18.89 18.61
C GLU A 81 7.69 17.51 18.10
N LEU A 82 8.52 16.94 17.22
CA LEU A 82 8.36 15.59 16.69
C LEU A 82 9.58 14.78 17.12
N SER A 83 9.34 13.70 17.87
CA SER A 83 10.40 12.75 18.21
C SER A 83 10.21 11.45 17.44
N TYR A 84 11.34 10.88 16.99
CA TYR A 84 11.39 9.62 16.25
C TYR A 84 12.17 8.62 17.10
N GLY A 85 11.54 7.50 17.45
CA GLY A 85 12.18 6.39 18.17
C GLY A 85 12.14 5.13 17.33
N GLU A 86 13.18 4.30 17.36
CA GLU A 86 13.06 2.94 16.84
C GLU A 86 12.19 2.10 17.79
N GLN A 87 11.32 1.29 17.21
CA GLN A 87 10.40 0.42 17.89
C GLN A 87 10.60 -1.00 17.34
N GLU A 88 10.78 -1.95 18.25
CA GLU A 88 10.86 -3.36 17.91
C GLU A 88 9.49 -3.88 17.41
N PRO A 89 9.48 -4.90 16.56
CA PRO A 89 8.25 -5.58 16.15
C PRO A 89 7.43 -6.00 17.37
N LYS A 90 6.13 -5.72 17.33
CA LYS A 90 5.22 -6.12 18.40
C LYS A 90 4.85 -7.60 18.29
N GLU A 91 4.69 -8.08 17.07
CA GLU A 91 4.47 -9.48 16.74
C GLU A 91 5.78 -10.10 16.28
N SER A 92 6.20 -11.17 16.95
CA SER A 92 7.35 -11.98 16.53
C SER A 92 6.96 -13.05 15.50
N ASP A 93 5.70 -13.48 15.54
CA ASP A 93 5.19 -14.55 14.70
C ASP A 93 4.62 -13.98 13.38
N PRO A 94 4.81 -14.66 12.24
CA PRO A 94 4.19 -14.26 11.00
C PRO A 94 2.65 -14.20 11.11
N VAL A 95 2.07 -13.17 10.54
CA VAL A 95 0.61 -12.96 10.49
C VAL A 95 0.08 -13.48 9.16
N ASP A 96 -0.85 -14.42 9.24
CA ASP A 96 -1.60 -14.89 8.07
C ASP A 96 -2.69 -13.88 7.75
N VAL A 97 -2.77 -13.46 6.50
CA VAL A 97 -3.78 -12.52 6.00
C VAL A 97 -4.39 -13.07 4.73
N LEU A 98 -5.70 -13.28 4.76
CA LEU A 98 -6.49 -13.73 3.64
C LEU A 98 -7.44 -12.60 3.23
N VAL A 99 -7.33 -12.14 1.99
CA VAL A 99 -8.24 -11.14 1.42
C VAL A 99 -9.07 -11.77 0.32
N THR A 100 -10.39 -11.68 0.44
CA THR A 100 -11.33 -12.23 -0.55
C THR A 100 -12.24 -11.14 -1.08
N LYS A 101 -12.34 -10.99 -2.40
CA LYS A 101 -13.32 -10.08 -3.02
C LYS A 101 -14.73 -10.58 -2.67
N SER A 102 -15.56 -9.72 -2.10
CA SER A 102 -16.90 -10.11 -1.61
C SER A 102 -18.01 -9.72 -2.57
N ARG A 103 -17.95 -8.51 -3.14
CA ARG A 103 -18.92 -8.01 -4.12
C ARG A 103 -18.30 -6.89 -4.95
N PRO A 104 -18.73 -6.71 -6.21
CA PRO A 104 -18.27 -5.59 -7.02
C PRO A 104 -18.75 -4.25 -6.44
N GLY A 105 -17.93 -3.20 -6.60
CA GLY A 105 -18.34 -1.83 -6.30
C GLY A 105 -19.36 -1.29 -7.31
N GLU A 106 -20.07 -0.21 -6.94
CA GLU A 106 -20.95 0.49 -7.90
C GLU A 106 -20.15 1.15 -9.03
N ASP A 107 -18.91 1.54 -8.73
CA ASP A 107 -17.95 2.03 -9.70
C ASP A 107 -16.94 0.93 -10.06
N PHE A 108 -16.66 0.73 -11.35
CA PHE A 108 -15.69 -0.26 -11.87
C PHE A 108 -14.23 -0.07 -11.40
N THR A 109 -13.96 0.91 -10.53
CA THR A 109 -12.62 1.25 -10.06
C THR A 109 -12.25 0.53 -8.77
N TYR A 110 -13.24 -0.04 -8.07
CA TYR A 110 -13.00 -0.76 -6.82
C TYR A 110 -13.99 -1.91 -6.62
N ASP A 111 -13.54 -2.96 -5.93
CA ASP A 111 -14.37 -4.03 -5.41
C ASP A 111 -14.42 -3.93 -3.87
N PHE A 112 -15.47 -4.47 -3.26
CA PHE A 112 -15.45 -4.72 -1.82
C PHE A 112 -14.74 -6.04 -1.53
N ALA A 113 -14.02 -6.09 -0.42
CA ALA A 113 -13.30 -7.26 0.04
C ALA A 113 -13.48 -7.48 1.54
N VAL A 114 -13.25 -8.71 1.98
CA VAL A 114 -13.22 -9.10 3.39
C VAL A 114 -11.81 -9.58 3.71
N ILE A 115 -11.29 -9.12 4.84
CA ILE A 115 -10.00 -9.50 5.39
C ILE A 115 -10.22 -10.45 6.55
N GLU A 116 -9.61 -11.63 6.45
CA GLU A 116 -9.49 -12.61 7.52
C GLU A 116 -8.02 -12.70 7.93
N SER A 117 -7.74 -12.74 9.23
CA SER A 117 -6.35 -12.78 9.71
C SER A 117 -6.19 -13.62 10.96
N SER A 118 -5.00 -14.21 11.13
CA SER A 118 -4.62 -14.84 12.40
C SER A 118 -4.49 -13.82 13.54
N ALA A 119 -4.19 -12.55 13.24
CA ALA A 119 -4.12 -11.49 14.21
C ALA A 119 -5.52 -10.99 14.62
N ALA A 120 -5.83 -11.03 15.92
CA ALA A 120 -7.15 -10.67 16.44
C ALA A 120 -7.61 -9.25 16.09
N TYR A 121 -6.67 -8.31 15.95
CA TYR A 121 -6.96 -6.91 15.63
C TYR A 121 -7.24 -6.66 14.14
N LEU A 122 -7.11 -7.67 13.27
CA LEU A 122 -7.41 -7.64 11.83
C LEU A 122 -8.49 -8.65 11.44
N GLN A 123 -9.18 -9.27 12.40
CA GLN A 123 -10.20 -10.27 12.10
C GLN A 123 -11.46 -9.63 11.52
N ASN A 124 -11.91 -10.15 10.37
CA ASN A 124 -13.19 -9.84 9.73
C ASN A 124 -13.36 -8.35 9.41
N GLU A 125 -12.34 -7.72 8.84
CA GLU A 125 -12.44 -6.32 8.41
C GLU A 125 -12.98 -6.20 6.99
N GLU A 126 -13.93 -5.27 6.78
CA GLU A 126 -14.36 -4.88 5.44
C GLU A 126 -13.36 -3.90 4.82
N ALA A 127 -13.01 -4.16 3.56
CA ALA A 127 -12.03 -3.39 2.82
C ALA A 127 -12.52 -3.04 1.41
N ILE A 128 -11.84 -2.08 0.82
CA ILE A 128 -11.98 -1.68 -0.58
C ILE A 128 -10.74 -2.17 -1.31
N TRP A 129 -10.95 -2.97 -2.34
CA TRP A 129 -9.92 -3.48 -3.23
C TRP A 129 -9.84 -2.61 -4.47
N MET A 130 -8.74 -1.87 -4.63
CA MET A 130 -8.44 -1.12 -5.84
C MET A 130 -7.49 -1.92 -6.72
N THR A 131 -8.03 -2.45 -7.82
CA THR A 131 -7.33 -3.21 -8.87
C THR A 131 -5.97 -2.60 -9.22
N GLY A 132 -4.94 -3.44 -9.19
CA GLY A 132 -3.53 -3.08 -9.46
C GLY A 132 -2.89 -2.03 -8.54
N LYS A 133 -3.56 -1.57 -7.47
CA LYS A 133 -3.05 -0.50 -6.60
C LYS A 133 -2.89 -0.95 -5.16
N GLN A 134 -3.99 -1.03 -4.41
CA GLN A 134 -3.95 -1.29 -2.97
C GLN A 134 -5.30 -1.81 -2.47
N ILE A 135 -5.28 -2.49 -1.34
CA ILE A 135 -6.45 -2.84 -0.54
C ILE A 135 -6.45 -1.92 0.68
N GLU A 136 -7.58 -1.29 1.00
CA GLU A 136 -7.70 -0.31 2.09
C GLU A 136 -8.91 -0.61 2.96
N ALA A 137 -8.72 -0.69 4.28
CA ALA A 137 -9.79 -0.88 5.26
C ALA A 137 -9.87 0.29 6.25
N GLN A 138 -11.05 0.43 6.89
CA GLN A 138 -11.35 1.38 7.98
C GLN A 138 -10.65 2.75 7.89
N GLN A 139 -11.22 3.72 7.17
CA GLN A 139 -10.74 5.12 7.16
C GLN A 139 -9.23 5.26 6.88
N GLY A 140 -8.62 4.31 6.17
CA GLY A 140 -7.20 4.29 5.86
C GLY A 140 -6.29 3.80 6.98
N ARG A 141 -6.84 3.19 8.05
CA ARG A 141 -6.05 2.55 9.11
C ARG A 141 -5.26 1.37 8.60
N PHE A 142 -5.83 0.58 7.70
CA PHE A 142 -5.20 -0.61 7.14
C PHE A 142 -5.01 -0.45 5.65
N LYS A 143 -3.80 -0.76 5.15
CA LYS A 143 -3.46 -0.69 3.73
C LYS A 143 -2.55 -1.84 3.34
N ILE A 144 -2.85 -2.53 2.23
CA ILE A 144 -1.91 -3.43 1.54
C ILE A 144 -1.61 -2.85 0.18
N ASN A 145 -0.35 -2.54 -0.11
CA ASN A 145 0.07 -2.14 -1.44
C ASN A 145 0.31 -3.39 -2.31
N LEU A 146 -0.46 -3.55 -3.39
CA LEU A 146 -0.41 -4.74 -4.24
C LEU A 146 0.82 -4.82 -5.13
N SER A 147 1.53 -3.70 -5.34
CA SER A 147 2.73 -3.66 -6.19
C SER A 147 3.98 -4.21 -5.50
N ASN A 148 4.06 -4.11 -4.17
CA ASN A 148 5.22 -4.53 -3.38
C ASN A 148 4.85 -5.38 -2.15
N LEU A 149 3.58 -5.78 -2.03
CA LEU A 149 3.03 -6.58 -0.94
C LEU A 149 3.38 -6.05 0.46
N MET A 150 3.45 -4.72 0.60
CA MET A 150 3.65 -4.08 1.89
C MET A 150 2.32 -3.81 2.58
N MET A 151 2.11 -4.41 3.74
CA MET A 151 0.99 -4.11 4.62
C MET A 151 1.38 -3.02 5.63
N THR A 152 0.49 -2.05 5.84
CA THR A 152 0.63 -0.96 6.80
C THR A 152 -0.61 -0.88 7.67
N LEU A 153 -0.41 -0.80 8.98
CA LEU A 153 -1.47 -0.60 9.97
C LEU A 153 -1.19 0.68 10.75
N THR A 154 -2.21 1.50 10.94
CA THR A 154 -2.16 2.73 11.74
C THR A 154 -3.00 2.53 13.00
N GLU A 155 -2.33 2.61 14.14
CA GLU A 155 -2.92 2.54 15.47
C GLU A 155 -2.83 3.95 16.09
N THR A 156 -3.92 4.42 16.68
CA THR A 156 -3.93 5.67 17.45
C THR A 156 -4.06 5.30 18.91
N ASP A 157 -3.11 5.76 19.71
CA ASP A 157 -3.11 5.53 21.14
C ASP A 157 -4.03 6.54 21.87
N PRO A 158 -4.50 6.23 23.08
CA PRO A 158 -5.35 7.14 23.87
C PRO A 158 -4.69 8.47 24.23
N ASP A 159 -3.36 8.54 24.20
CA ASP A 159 -2.59 9.78 24.44
C ASP A 159 -2.50 10.69 23.20
N GLY A 160 -3.13 10.28 22.09
CA GLY A 160 -3.11 11.00 20.82
C GLY A 160 -1.86 10.73 19.99
N SER A 161 -0.95 9.84 20.43
CA SER A 161 0.15 9.39 19.59
C SER A 161 -0.35 8.43 18.51
N ALA A 162 0.39 8.36 17.39
CA ALA A 162 0.08 7.48 16.29
C ALA A 162 1.25 6.54 16.06
N ARG A 163 0.95 5.24 16.04
CA ARG A 163 1.90 4.19 15.67
C ARG A 163 1.52 3.71 14.29
N PHE A 164 2.48 3.79 13.39
CA PHE A 164 2.41 3.04 12.16
C PHE A 164 2.98 1.66 12.50
N ARG A 165 2.58 0.62 11.78
CA ARG A 165 3.14 -0.73 11.83
C ARG A 165 3.30 -1.18 10.39
N ARG A 166 4.43 -1.76 10.03
CA ARG A 166 4.71 -2.23 8.67
C ARG A 166 4.99 -3.70 8.69
N PHE A 167 4.42 -4.41 7.73
CA PHE A 167 4.62 -5.84 7.58
C PHE A 167 4.98 -6.14 6.13
N GLU A 168 6.12 -6.77 5.94
CA GLU A 168 6.53 -7.28 4.64
C GLU A 168 5.80 -8.59 4.40
N CYS A 169 5.01 -8.65 3.32
CA CYS A 169 4.20 -9.82 3.02
C CYS A 169 4.72 -10.56 1.79
N GLU A 170 4.58 -11.87 1.83
CA GLU A 170 4.79 -12.76 0.70
C GLU A 170 3.46 -13.45 0.35
N GLN A 171 3.19 -13.61 -0.95
CA GLN A 171 2.01 -14.34 -1.37
C GLN A 171 2.20 -15.83 -1.09
N ARG A 172 1.32 -16.42 -0.27
CA ARG A 172 1.27 -17.86 -0.11
C ARG A 172 0.74 -18.44 -1.41
N ILE A 173 1.61 -19.13 -2.14
CA ILE A 173 1.19 -19.97 -3.25
C ILE A 173 0.47 -21.16 -2.61
N THR A 174 -0.82 -21.01 -2.30
CA THR A 174 -1.70 -22.17 -2.11
C THR A 174 -1.63 -22.91 -3.43
N GLY A 175 -0.84 -23.98 -3.47
CA GLY A 175 -0.74 -24.81 -4.64
C GLY A 175 -2.15 -25.12 -5.08
N ASN A 176 -2.54 -24.60 -6.25
CA ASN A 176 -3.50 -25.29 -7.09
C ASN A 176 -2.81 -26.60 -7.47
N ASP A 177 -2.73 -27.52 -6.51
CA ASP A 177 -2.46 -28.91 -6.77
C ASP A 177 -3.74 -29.47 -7.40
N GLY A 178 -4.03 -28.98 -8.60
CA GLY A 178 -5.02 -29.53 -9.51
C GLY A 178 -4.54 -30.86 -10.06
N THR A 179 -4.07 -31.74 -9.19
CA THR A 179 -3.82 -33.15 -9.46
C THR A 179 -4.84 -34.04 -8.73
N ASP A 180 -6.11 -33.61 -8.69
CA ASP A 180 -7.23 -34.56 -8.73
C ASP A 180 -7.52 -34.83 -10.22
N GLN A 181 -6.72 -35.66 -10.89
CA GLN A 181 -6.89 -37.10 -10.95
C GLN A 181 -8.22 -37.51 -11.61
N ASP A 182 -8.29 -37.34 -12.93
CA ASP A 182 -9.27 -38.03 -13.79
C ASP A 182 -8.55 -39.08 -14.65
N ASP A 183 -7.91 -40.05 -13.99
CA ASP A 183 -7.37 -41.27 -14.62
C ASP A 183 -8.33 -42.47 -14.44
N SER A 184 -9.62 -42.23 -14.21
CA SER A 184 -10.61 -43.29 -13.95
C SER A 184 -11.77 -43.28 -14.94
N ASN A 185 -11.50 -43.35 -16.25
CA ASN A 185 -12.47 -43.99 -17.14
C ASN A 185 -11.83 -44.71 -18.34
N LYS A 186 -11.11 -45.79 -18.03
CA LYS A 186 -10.71 -46.81 -18.99
C LYS A 186 -11.49 -48.09 -18.70
N ASN A 187 -12.77 -48.13 -19.10
CA ASN A 187 -13.50 -49.36 -19.45
C ASN A 187 -14.94 -49.06 -19.88
N ARG A 188 -15.15 -48.82 -21.18
CA ARG A 188 -16.33 -49.33 -21.89
C ARG A 188 -16.08 -49.45 -23.39
#